data_AF-A0A831V0Q1-F1
#
_entry.id   AF-A0A831V0Q1-F1
#
_cell.length_a   1.000
_cell.length_b   1.000
_cell.length_c   1.000
_cell.angle_alpha   90.00
_cell.angle_beta   90.00
_cell.angle_gamma   90.00
#
_symmetry.space_group_name_H-M   'P 1'
#
loop_
_entity.id
_entity.type
_entity.pdbx_description
1 polymer ?
#
loop_
_entity_poly.entity_id
_entity_poly.type
_entity_poly.pdbx_seq_one_letter_code
_entity_poly.pdbx_strand_id
1 'polypeptide(L)'
;MEWKISFDEVRYRLELALKPAEPPVLDEVLAAVEKNGRLHGPVDWVFPAWIIYVEYAAQRIAEAFPLAEEERRQLFHFRDAMKQLLLEAWRQAKARLTAIYNAIADGTYRIERNKLYAPDGAWIYIERLTPRIPINGVTAKAHFPDVLKLPRERLELFQLGWRASDEGNCYARPYMGTTQPWQVFAWTATRYGELYAYIPLANLTREGVSVVINIRAKDWKQRWSKAEATDLVASHLRRGEWAPLLTMWLGDGEAKRSMVLHGMYRLVIAAKEPWKLSNSTSMYEALVARGREAFVKLRESAGAYGELLDLLRAHKWIDVKLATDDGFRAAFKLNTEKRSIDVLREAYRRNYGEVPTEQFSHTEAERWRNGAVVVAGVEMFLYFFGAKSGRGGSLKAERYVRDLGMALAIAGRLESAGFRPNIVRSHGYYVVYIATTDLLRLAEKDEAVRRAIALYLAEKAKNGTPRQREIAEKILRRHPLFSSQPSRRLLEADIAVRS
;
A
#
# COMPACT_ATOMS: atom_id res chain seq x y z
N MET A 1 35.45 -3.70 -18.74
CA MET A 1 34.72 -2.81 -17.80
C MET A 1 33.29 -3.32 -17.77
N GLU A 2 32.91 -4.09 -16.75
CA GLU A 2 31.59 -4.73 -16.72
C GLU A 2 30.52 -3.72 -16.28
N TRP A 3 29.54 -3.52 -17.14
CA TRP A 3 28.39 -2.66 -16.85
C TRP A 3 27.50 -3.37 -15.83
N LYS A 4 27.02 -2.64 -14.81
CA LYS A 4 25.98 -3.18 -13.92
C LYS A 4 24.56 -3.01 -14.47
N ILE A 5 24.39 -2.27 -15.57
CA ILE A 5 23.10 -1.95 -16.19
C ILE A 5 23.28 -1.92 -17.72
N SER A 6 22.31 -2.37 -18.51
CA SER A 6 22.42 -2.29 -19.97
C SER A 6 22.14 -0.87 -20.48
N PHE A 7 22.68 -0.52 -21.64
CA PHE A 7 22.41 0.77 -22.28
C PHE A 7 20.91 0.96 -22.60
N ASP A 8 20.24 -0.10 -23.07
CA ASP A 8 18.79 -0.09 -23.33
C ASP A 8 17.98 0.20 -22.06
N GLU A 9 18.40 -0.34 -20.91
CA GLU A 9 17.75 -0.05 -19.63
C GLU A 9 17.94 1.42 -19.23
N VAL A 10 19.11 2.03 -19.50
CA VAL A 10 19.32 3.46 -19.24
C VAL A 10 18.40 4.31 -20.11
N ARG A 11 18.33 4.01 -21.42
CA ARG A 11 17.43 4.71 -22.35
C ARG A 11 15.97 4.58 -21.93
N TYR A 12 15.51 3.37 -21.62
CA TYR A 12 14.13 3.12 -21.16
C TYR A 12 13.78 3.95 -19.91
N ARG A 13 14.69 4.04 -18.94
CA ARG A 13 14.42 4.85 -17.74
C ARG A 13 14.43 6.35 -18.03
N LEU A 14 15.24 6.83 -18.97
CA LEU A 14 15.21 8.23 -19.42
C LEU A 14 13.87 8.57 -20.08
N GLU A 15 13.32 7.67 -20.89
CA GLU A 15 11.98 7.82 -21.49
C GLU A 15 10.90 7.93 -20.40
N LEU A 16 10.96 7.08 -19.37
CA LEU A 16 10.05 7.18 -18.21
C LEU A 16 10.23 8.49 -17.44
N ALA A 17 11.48 8.95 -17.26
CA ALA A 17 11.80 10.17 -16.54
C ALA A 17 11.37 11.45 -17.28
N LEU A 18 11.35 11.44 -18.62
CA LEU A 18 11.02 12.59 -19.46
C LEU A 18 9.61 12.54 -20.04
N LYS A 19 8.85 11.47 -19.77
CA LYS A 19 7.46 11.35 -20.22
C LYS A 19 6.64 12.57 -19.77
N PRO A 20 5.80 13.16 -20.64
CA PRO A 20 4.87 14.19 -20.24
C PRO A 20 4.00 13.74 -19.08
N ALA A 21 3.82 14.61 -18.09
CA ALA A 21 3.01 14.35 -16.92
C ALA A 21 2.10 15.54 -16.65
N GLU A 22 0.87 15.24 -16.23
CA GLU A 22 -0.02 16.26 -15.66
C GLU A 22 0.55 16.72 -14.30
N PRO A 23 0.28 17.97 -13.89
CA PRO A 23 0.66 18.44 -12.57
C PRO A 23 0.11 17.51 -11.47
N PRO A 24 0.91 17.10 -10.48
CA PRO A 24 0.45 16.27 -9.39
C PRO A 24 -0.65 16.96 -8.60
N VAL A 25 -1.63 16.18 -8.14
CA VAL A 25 -2.64 16.61 -7.18
C VAL A 25 -2.33 16.06 -5.80
N LEU A 26 -2.71 16.78 -4.74
CA LEU A 26 -2.34 16.43 -3.35
C LEU A 26 -2.73 14.99 -3.00
N ASP A 27 -3.94 14.54 -3.33
CA ASP A 27 -4.41 13.19 -3.01
C ASP A 27 -3.55 12.10 -3.66
N GLU A 28 -3.07 12.33 -4.90
CA GLU A 28 -2.17 11.41 -5.60
C GLU A 28 -0.81 11.34 -4.91
N VAL A 29 -0.26 12.50 -4.54
CA VAL A 29 1.01 12.61 -3.81
C VAL A 29 0.94 11.90 -2.46
N LEU A 30 -0.13 12.14 -1.69
CA LEU A 30 -0.35 11.48 -0.41
C LEU A 30 -0.52 9.97 -0.60
N ALA A 31 -1.31 9.52 -1.58
CA ALA A 31 -1.46 8.09 -1.87
C ALA A 31 -0.13 7.41 -2.22
N ALA A 32 0.75 8.09 -2.97
CA ALA A 32 2.09 7.59 -3.28
C ALA A 32 2.95 7.45 -2.00
N VAL A 33 2.96 8.49 -1.15
CA VAL A 33 3.68 8.45 0.14
C VAL A 33 3.10 7.38 1.07
N GLU A 34 1.78 7.21 1.13
CA GLU A 34 1.13 6.17 1.94
C GLU A 34 1.46 4.77 1.45
N LYS A 35 1.64 4.57 0.14
CA LYS A 35 1.90 3.27 -0.48
C LYS A 35 3.26 2.70 -0.08
N ASN A 36 4.32 3.49 -0.20
CA ASN A 36 5.70 3.00 0.03
C ASN A 36 6.67 4.08 0.55
N GLY A 37 6.15 5.24 0.94
CA GLY A 37 6.93 6.35 1.50
C GLY A 37 7.70 7.18 0.48
N ARG A 38 7.65 6.85 -0.82
CA ARG A 38 8.53 7.42 -1.84
C ARG A 38 7.72 8.09 -2.94
N LEU A 39 8.35 9.09 -3.56
CA LEU A 39 7.84 9.73 -4.77
C LEU A 39 8.74 9.33 -5.95
N HIS A 40 8.10 8.69 -6.94
CA HIS A 40 8.69 8.20 -8.18
C HIS A 40 7.77 8.58 -9.35
N GLY A 41 8.35 8.92 -10.50
CA GLY A 41 7.60 9.30 -11.68
C GLY A 41 8.41 10.20 -12.62
N PRO A 42 7.78 10.78 -13.65
CA PRO A 42 8.43 11.75 -14.51
C PRO A 42 9.01 12.93 -13.72
N VAL A 43 10.09 13.53 -14.24
CA VAL A 43 10.78 14.66 -13.59
C VAL A 43 9.84 15.83 -13.33
N ASP A 44 8.91 16.08 -14.26
CA ASP A 44 7.90 17.13 -14.17
C ASP A 44 6.73 16.80 -13.25
N TRP A 45 6.65 15.58 -12.74
CA TRP A 45 5.69 15.19 -11.71
C TRP A 45 6.35 15.11 -10.32
N VAL A 46 7.52 14.47 -10.22
CA VAL A 46 8.17 14.16 -8.94
C VAL A 46 8.59 15.41 -8.18
N PHE A 47 9.21 16.39 -8.84
CA PHE A 47 9.65 17.62 -8.17
C PHE A 47 8.45 18.46 -7.68
N PRO A 48 7.43 18.71 -8.51
CA PRO A 48 6.19 19.33 -8.04
C PRO A 48 5.49 18.53 -6.93
N ALA A 49 5.47 17.19 -6.99
CA ALA A 49 4.88 16.34 -5.96
C ALA A 49 5.59 16.51 -4.60
N TRP A 50 6.93 16.60 -4.62
CA TRP A 50 7.71 16.93 -3.43
C TRP A 50 7.37 18.31 -2.85
N ILE A 51 7.19 19.32 -3.70
CA ILE A 51 6.81 20.68 -3.26
C ILE A 51 5.43 20.66 -2.61
N ILE A 52 4.44 20.04 -3.26
CA ILE A 52 3.08 19.88 -2.72
C ILE A 52 3.12 19.17 -1.36
N TYR A 53 3.90 18.10 -1.24
CA TYR A 53 4.05 17.38 0.02
C TYR A 53 4.67 18.26 1.12
N VAL A 54 5.72 19.02 0.81
CA VAL A 54 6.38 19.93 1.77
C VAL A 54 5.40 21.01 2.25
N GLU A 55 4.62 21.59 1.33
CA GLU A 55 3.60 22.58 1.64
C GLU A 55 2.50 21.98 2.53
N TYR A 56 1.98 20.82 2.16
CA TYR A 56 1.02 20.05 2.96
C TYR A 56 1.55 19.78 4.36
N ALA A 57 2.75 19.20 4.49
CA ALA A 57 3.29 18.78 5.78
C ALA A 57 3.51 19.97 6.72
N ALA A 58 4.10 21.06 6.23
CA ALA A 58 4.29 22.27 7.02
C ALA A 58 2.95 22.88 7.48
N GLN A 59 1.96 22.94 6.59
CA GLN A 59 0.62 23.44 6.92
C GLN A 59 -0.04 22.57 7.99
N ARG A 60 -0.05 21.25 7.82
CA ARG A 60 -0.67 20.32 8.77
C ARG A 60 0.01 20.31 10.13
N ILE A 61 1.34 20.45 10.16
CA ILE A 61 2.08 20.59 11.43
C ILE A 61 1.69 21.89 12.12
N ALA A 62 1.63 23.02 11.40
CA ALA A 62 1.23 24.29 11.98
C ALA A 62 -0.20 24.27 12.55
N GLU A 63 -1.12 23.56 11.89
CA GLU A 63 -2.51 23.43 12.34
C GLU A 63 -2.66 22.52 13.56
N ALA A 64 -1.87 21.45 13.65
CA ALA A 64 -2.05 20.42 14.66
C ALA A 64 -1.22 20.64 15.94
N PHE A 65 -0.04 21.25 15.84
CA PHE A 65 0.84 21.43 16.98
C PHE A 65 0.72 22.85 17.58
N PRO A 66 0.84 22.98 18.91
CA PRO A 66 0.78 24.28 19.59
C PRO A 66 2.09 25.06 19.40
N LEU A 67 2.24 25.67 18.22
CA LEU A 67 3.38 26.51 17.88
C LEU A 67 3.12 27.98 18.22
N ALA A 68 4.10 28.63 18.84
CA ALA A 68 4.12 30.08 18.99
C ALA A 68 4.21 30.77 17.61
N GLU A 69 3.87 32.06 17.54
CA GLU A 69 3.89 32.81 16.27
C GLU A 69 5.26 32.73 15.57
N GLU A 70 6.33 32.92 16.33
CA GLU A 70 7.70 32.83 15.80
C GLU A 70 8.04 31.42 15.28
N GLU A 71 7.59 30.38 15.97
CA GLU A 71 7.81 29.00 15.55
C GLU A 71 7.04 28.66 14.27
N ARG A 72 5.82 29.20 14.13
CA ARG A 72 5.04 29.11 12.87
C ARG A 72 5.77 29.81 11.74
N ARG A 73 6.32 31.01 11.98
CA ARG A 73 7.13 31.73 10.98
C ARG A 73 8.35 30.91 10.56
N GLN A 74 9.07 30.32 11.52
CA GLN A 74 10.22 29.45 11.24
C GLN A 74 9.82 28.23 10.40
N LEU A 75 8.73 27.56 10.74
CA LEU A 75 8.24 26.39 9.98
C LEU A 75 7.87 26.76 8.53
N PHE A 76 7.19 27.89 8.32
CA PHE A 76 6.85 28.34 6.97
C PHE A 76 8.05 28.84 6.19
N HIS A 77 9.01 29.48 6.85
CA HIS A 77 10.30 29.81 6.21
C HIS A 77 11.06 28.54 5.80
N PHE A 78 11.06 27.49 6.62
CA PHE A 78 11.60 26.18 6.25
C PHE A 78 10.90 25.59 5.03
N ARG A 79 9.56 25.61 5.00
CA ARG A 79 8.76 25.18 3.84
C ARG A 79 9.19 25.92 2.57
N ASP A 80 9.28 27.25 2.64
CA ASP A 80 9.60 28.09 1.48
C ASP A 80 11.04 27.86 1.00
N ALA A 81 11.99 27.70 1.93
CA ALA A 81 13.37 27.33 1.62
C ALA A 81 13.47 25.97 0.92
N MET A 82 12.74 24.96 1.40
CA MET A 82 12.68 23.63 0.78
C MET A 82 12.03 23.68 -0.61
N LYS A 83 10.99 24.50 -0.79
CA LYS A 83 10.33 24.72 -2.08
C LYS A 83 11.28 25.32 -3.11
N GLN A 84 12.00 26.40 -2.76
CA GLN A 84 12.99 27.00 -3.66
C GLN A 84 14.10 26.02 -4.04
N LEU A 85 14.60 25.29 -3.05
CA LEU A 85 15.61 24.25 -3.24
C LEU A 85 15.14 23.16 -4.22
N LEU A 86 13.88 22.72 -4.13
CA LEU A 86 13.29 21.75 -5.06
C LEU A 86 13.10 22.32 -6.48
N LEU A 87 12.68 23.58 -6.60
CA LEU A 87 12.51 24.26 -7.90
C LEU A 87 13.84 24.40 -8.65
N GLU A 88 14.91 24.78 -7.96
CA GLU A 88 16.26 24.88 -8.55
C GLU A 88 16.79 23.50 -8.98
N ALA A 89 16.63 22.50 -8.12
CA ALA A 89 17.00 21.12 -8.42
C ALA A 89 16.22 20.56 -9.61
N TRP A 90 14.92 20.88 -9.73
CA TRP A 90 14.08 20.46 -10.85
C TRP A 90 14.62 20.97 -12.19
N ARG A 91 14.91 22.27 -12.27
CA ARG A 91 15.48 22.89 -13.49
C ARG A 91 16.76 22.20 -13.93
N GLN A 92 17.68 21.94 -12.98
CA GLN A 92 18.93 21.23 -13.29
C GLN A 92 18.70 19.78 -13.70
N ALA A 93 17.86 19.04 -12.97
CA ALA A 93 17.59 17.63 -13.26
C ALA A 93 16.95 17.46 -14.65
N LYS A 94 15.95 18.27 -14.98
CA LYS A 94 15.27 18.24 -16.28
C LYS A 94 16.22 18.54 -17.43
N ALA A 95 17.01 19.61 -17.31
CA ALA A 95 17.98 19.98 -18.34
C ALA A 95 19.00 18.86 -18.58
N ARG A 96 19.58 18.30 -17.51
CA ARG A 96 20.57 17.21 -17.61
C ARG A 96 19.97 15.91 -18.16
N LEU A 97 18.77 15.54 -17.73
CA LEU A 97 18.04 14.38 -18.27
C LEU A 97 17.84 14.51 -19.78
N THR A 98 17.36 15.68 -20.22
CA THR A 98 17.07 15.97 -21.63
C THR A 98 18.35 15.94 -22.47
N ALA A 99 19.43 16.58 -22.00
CA ALA A 99 20.71 16.58 -22.68
C ALA A 99 21.27 15.17 -22.88
N ILE A 100 21.18 14.33 -21.83
CA ILE A 100 21.65 12.95 -21.87
C ILE A 100 20.78 12.09 -22.80
N TYR A 101 19.46 12.28 -22.77
CA TYR A 101 18.54 11.57 -23.67
C TYR A 101 18.83 11.89 -25.14
N ASN A 102 18.97 13.18 -25.48
CA ASN A 102 19.29 13.61 -26.84
C ASN A 102 20.66 13.09 -27.28
N ALA A 103 21.68 13.19 -26.42
CA ALA A 103 23.01 12.66 -26.75
C ALA A 103 23.01 11.14 -27.04
N ILE A 104 22.13 10.39 -26.37
CA ILE A 104 21.92 8.96 -26.63
C ILE A 104 21.19 8.75 -27.96
N ALA A 105 20.12 9.50 -28.21
CA ALA A 105 19.33 9.41 -29.44
C ALA A 105 20.16 9.75 -30.70
N ASP A 106 21.00 10.77 -30.58
CA ASP A 106 21.83 11.28 -31.69
C ASP A 106 23.16 10.52 -31.83
N GLY A 107 23.49 9.63 -30.89
CA GLY A 107 24.76 8.89 -30.88
C GLY A 107 26.00 9.74 -30.57
N THR A 108 25.82 10.93 -30.00
CA THR A 108 26.91 11.90 -29.73
C THR A 108 27.47 11.80 -28.30
N TYR A 109 27.04 10.83 -27.51
CA TYR A 109 27.47 10.68 -26.12
C TYR A 109 28.89 10.12 -26.00
N ARG A 110 29.55 10.41 -24.87
CA ARG A 110 30.87 9.86 -24.52
C ARG A 110 30.79 9.12 -23.18
N ILE A 111 31.43 7.97 -23.07
CA ILE A 111 31.49 7.20 -21.81
C ILE A 111 32.91 7.18 -21.27
N GLU A 112 33.10 7.66 -20.05
CA GLU A 112 34.39 7.64 -19.36
C GLU A 112 34.22 7.42 -17.85
N ARG A 113 35.07 6.57 -17.26
CA ARG A 113 35.15 6.37 -15.80
C ARG A 113 33.77 6.18 -15.13
N ASN A 114 32.96 5.29 -15.69
CA ASN A 114 31.59 4.96 -15.25
C ASN A 114 30.58 6.12 -15.31
N LYS A 115 30.81 7.10 -16.19
CA LYS A 115 29.91 8.21 -16.46
C LYS A 115 29.58 8.25 -17.94
N LEU A 116 28.33 8.62 -18.24
CA LEU A 116 27.88 8.95 -19.59
C LEU A 116 27.74 10.47 -19.67
N TYR A 117 28.36 11.05 -20.69
CA TYR A 117 28.43 12.49 -20.94
C TYR A 117 27.65 12.86 -22.21
N ALA A 118 26.92 13.97 -22.13
CA ALA A 118 26.38 14.69 -23.27
C ALA A 118 27.40 15.75 -23.77
N PRO A 119 27.29 16.22 -25.03
CA PRO A 119 28.19 17.23 -25.61
C PRO A 119 28.22 18.57 -24.85
N ASP A 120 27.11 18.94 -24.21
CA ASP A 120 26.97 20.17 -23.40
C ASP A 120 27.65 20.08 -22.02
N GLY A 121 28.29 18.94 -21.72
CA GLY A 121 28.96 18.68 -20.45
C GLY A 121 28.03 18.12 -19.36
N ALA A 122 26.72 17.94 -19.61
CA ALA A 122 25.87 17.18 -18.71
C ALA A 122 26.35 15.73 -18.62
N TRP A 123 26.20 15.11 -17.45
CA TRP A 123 26.63 13.72 -17.27
C TRP A 123 25.82 12.99 -16.20
N ILE A 124 25.80 11.66 -16.29
CA ILE A 124 25.11 10.75 -15.37
C ILE A 124 26.06 9.63 -14.92
N TYR A 125 26.01 9.26 -13.64
CA TYR A 125 26.71 8.07 -13.14
C TYR A 125 25.98 6.79 -13.60
N ILE A 126 26.71 5.85 -14.20
CA ILE A 126 26.19 4.56 -14.67
C ILE A 126 26.86 3.34 -13.97
N GLU A 127 27.69 3.58 -12.95
CA GLU A 127 28.41 2.53 -12.22
C GLU A 127 27.49 1.58 -11.40
N ARG A 128 26.23 1.98 -11.17
CA ARG A 128 25.26 1.28 -10.31
C ARG A 128 24.05 0.83 -11.11
N LEU A 129 23.30 -0.14 -10.55
CA LEU A 129 21.99 -0.56 -11.05
C LEU A 129 20.97 0.58 -11.16
N THR A 130 21.17 1.66 -10.41
CA THR A 130 20.35 2.88 -10.47
C THR A 130 21.26 4.03 -10.86
N PRO A 131 21.22 4.48 -12.13
CA PRO A 131 21.98 5.64 -12.57
C PRO A 131 21.62 6.89 -11.76
N ARG A 132 22.58 7.81 -11.60
CA ARG A 132 22.40 9.00 -10.75
C ARG A 132 22.86 10.27 -11.44
N ILE A 133 21.99 11.26 -11.40
CA ILE A 133 22.21 12.57 -12.02
C ILE A 133 22.68 13.51 -10.92
N PRO A 134 23.90 14.05 -11.02
CA PRO A 134 24.38 15.04 -10.06
C PRO A 134 23.54 16.31 -10.14
N ILE A 135 23.36 16.99 -9.01
CA ILE A 135 22.77 18.31 -8.90
C ILE A 135 23.77 19.18 -8.11
N ASN A 136 24.15 20.32 -8.68
CA ASN A 136 25.28 21.10 -8.18
C ASN A 136 24.80 22.43 -7.58
N GLY A 137 25.31 22.79 -6.40
CA GLY A 137 25.12 24.11 -5.81
C GLY A 137 23.71 24.40 -5.26
N VAL A 138 22.79 23.45 -5.30
CA VAL A 138 21.41 23.62 -4.82
C VAL A 138 21.34 23.34 -3.31
N THR A 139 21.33 24.41 -2.51
CA THR A 139 21.46 24.33 -1.05
C THR A 139 20.61 25.40 -0.36
N ALA A 140 20.17 25.14 0.87
CA ALA A 140 19.39 26.07 1.67
C ALA A 140 19.77 25.99 3.16
N LYS A 141 19.67 27.12 3.85
CA LYS A 141 19.70 27.19 5.32
C LYS A 141 18.32 27.58 5.81
N ALA A 142 17.81 26.86 6.80
CA ALA A 142 16.51 27.14 7.39
C ALA A 142 16.47 26.66 8.84
N HIS A 143 15.61 27.28 9.64
CA HIS A 143 15.34 26.84 11.01
C HIS A 143 14.07 25.99 11.04
N PHE A 144 14.10 24.82 11.68
CA PHE A 144 12.89 24.02 11.93
C PHE A 144 12.55 24.10 13.42
N PRO A 145 11.34 24.52 13.83
CA PRO A 145 11.04 24.73 15.25
C PRO A 145 10.95 23.41 16.03
N ASP A 146 11.05 23.49 17.36
CA ASP A 146 10.72 22.35 18.23
C ASP A 146 9.21 22.12 18.23
N VAL A 147 8.73 21.29 17.30
CA VAL A 147 7.31 21.00 17.12
C VAL A 147 6.78 20.02 18.16
N LEU A 148 7.63 19.12 18.68
CA LEU A 148 7.19 18.02 19.53
C LEU A 148 7.09 18.40 21.01
N LYS A 149 7.80 19.45 21.45
CA LYS A 149 7.83 19.94 22.84
C LYS A 149 8.13 18.83 23.85
N LEU A 150 8.96 17.86 23.45
CA LEU A 150 9.27 16.70 24.29
C LEU A 150 10.30 17.06 25.36
N PRO A 151 10.19 16.48 26.57
CA PRO A 151 11.28 16.50 27.53
C PRO A 151 12.57 15.95 26.91
N ARG A 152 13.71 16.46 27.35
CA ARG A 152 15.01 16.17 26.75
C ARG A 152 15.33 14.68 26.73
N GLU A 153 15.00 13.99 27.80
CA GLU A 153 15.22 12.55 27.98
C GLU A 153 14.41 11.75 26.96
N ARG A 154 13.16 12.15 26.69
CA ARG A 154 12.30 11.50 25.70
C ARG A 154 12.78 11.77 24.27
N LEU A 155 13.18 13.00 23.98
CA LEU A 155 13.73 13.37 22.68
C LEU A 155 14.99 12.54 22.36
N GLU A 156 15.87 12.35 23.35
CA GLU A 156 17.11 11.58 23.19
C GLU A 156 16.86 10.11 22.82
N LEU A 157 15.77 9.51 23.30
CA LEU A 157 15.39 8.14 22.91
C LEU A 157 15.10 8.04 21.41
N PHE A 158 14.35 8.99 20.85
CA PHE A 158 14.05 9.00 19.41
C PHE A 158 15.31 9.28 18.57
N GLN A 159 16.15 10.22 19.02
CA GLN A 159 17.43 10.54 18.40
C GLN A 159 18.38 9.34 18.37
N LEU A 160 18.40 8.55 19.46
CA LEU A 160 19.20 7.34 19.57
C LEU A 160 18.81 6.30 18.52
N GLY A 161 17.50 6.08 18.32
CA GLY A 161 17.02 5.14 17.32
C GLY A 161 17.31 5.57 15.88
N TRP A 162 17.14 6.87 15.56
CA TRP A 162 17.58 7.41 14.27
C TRP A 162 19.08 7.20 14.06
N ARG A 163 19.88 7.41 15.12
CA ARG A 163 21.33 7.21 15.08
C ARG A 163 21.74 5.76 14.84
N ALA A 164 21.03 4.82 15.44
CA ALA A 164 21.23 3.39 15.18
C ALA A 164 20.82 3.00 13.75
N SER A 165 20.05 3.85 13.05
CA SER A 165 19.49 3.59 11.73
C SER A 165 20.04 4.54 10.65
N ASP A 166 19.19 5.17 9.83
CA ASP A 166 19.57 5.94 8.63
C ASP A 166 20.42 7.18 8.93
N GLU A 167 20.45 7.69 10.16
CA GLU A 167 21.19 8.90 10.50
C GLU A 167 22.71 8.69 10.39
N GLY A 168 23.31 9.49 9.51
CA GLY A 168 24.74 9.61 9.31
C GLY A 168 25.41 10.61 10.24
N ASN A 169 26.72 10.73 10.08
CA ASN A 169 27.54 11.74 10.74
C ASN A 169 28.33 12.49 9.67
N CYS A 170 28.15 13.81 9.61
CA CYS A 170 28.86 14.69 8.69
C CYS A 170 29.50 15.83 9.50
N TYR A 171 30.83 15.84 9.60
CA TYR A 171 31.59 16.82 10.40
C TYR A 171 31.13 16.91 11.86
N ALA A 172 30.99 15.76 12.53
CA ALA A 172 30.50 15.63 13.91
C ALA A 172 29.05 16.12 14.15
N ARG A 173 28.26 16.28 13.07
CA ARG A 173 26.87 16.70 13.11
C ARG A 173 25.94 15.60 12.59
N PRO A 174 24.75 15.41 13.19
CA PRO A 174 23.72 14.53 12.66
C PRO A 174 23.32 14.92 11.23
N TYR A 175 23.13 13.91 10.40
CA TYR A 175 22.84 14.08 8.99
C TYR A 175 21.85 13.01 8.52
N MET A 176 20.88 13.39 7.71
CA MET A 176 19.92 12.49 7.06
C MET A 176 19.98 12.68 5.55
N GLY A 177 20.08 11.58 4.81
CA GLY A 177 19.92 11.57 3.35
C GLY A 177 18.79 10.61 3.00
N THR A 178 17.69 11.11 2.44
CA THR A 178 16.50 10.30 2.17
C THR A 178 15.82 10.63 0.84
N THR A 179 15.08 9.66 0.31
CA THR A 179 14.16 9.80 -0.82
C THR A 179 12.69 9.85 -0.38
N GLN A 180 12.44 9.84 0.93
CA GLN A 180 11.11 9.75 1.50
C GLN A 180 10.70 11.10 2.12
N PRO A 181 9.64 11.74 1.63
CA PRO A 181 9.24 13.06 2.13
C PRO A 181 8.88 13.09 3.61
N TRP A 182 8.17 12.08 4.10
CA TRP A 182 7.81 12.00 5.52
C TRP A 182 9.03 11.84 6.45
N GLN A 183 10.10 11.16 5.99
CA GLN A 183 11.32 10.99 6.80
C GLN A 183 12.06 12.31 7.02
N VAL A 184 11.98 13.27 6.08
CA VAL A 184 12.55 14.61 6.25
C VAL A 184 11.97 15.25 7.51
N PHE A 185 10.64 15.37 7.58
CA PHE A 185 9.96 16.01 8.71
C PHE A 185 10.06 15.19 10.00
N ALA A 186 9.93 13.86 9.92
CA ALA A 186 10.01 12.98 11.08
C ALA A 186 11.41 13.01 11.73
N TRP A 187 12.47 13.13 10.93
CA TRP A 187 13.83 13.26 11.44
C TRP A 187 14.11 14.68 11.97
N THR A 188 13.75 15.73 11.21
CA THR A 188 13.99 17.13 11.63
C THR A 188 13.23 17.48 12.90
N ALA A 189 12.06 16.90 13.15
CA ALA A 189 11.35 17.07 14.43
C ALA A 189 12.16 16.55 15.64
N THR A 190 13.03 15.55 15.43
CA THR A 190 13.94 15.06 16.49
C THR A 190 15.29 15.79 16.50
N ARG A 191 15.58 16.58 15.46
CA ARG A 191 16.84 17.32 15.24
C ARG A 191 16.53 18.78 14.85
N TYR A 192 15.62 19.41 15.58
CA TYR A 192 15.11 20.75 15.29
C TYR A 192 16.21 21.81 15.45
N GLY A 193 15.96 23.07 15.08
CA GLY A 193 16.94 24.14 15.08
C GLY A 193 17.44 24.48 13.69
N GLU A 194 18.65 25.03 13.59
CA GLU A 194 19.28 25.38 12.32
C GLU A 194 19.63 24.12 11.50
N LEU A 195 19.16 24.10 10.26
CA LEU A 195 19.36 23.04 9.29
C LEU A 195 20.08 23.57 8.05
N TYR A 196 20.94 22.73 7.50
CA TYR A 196 21.51 22.92 6.17
C TYR A 196 21.03 21.79 5.25
N ALA A 197 20.17 22.14 4.29
CA ALA A 197 19.59 21.21 3.32
C ALA A 197 20.24 21.36 1.94
N TYR A 198 20.33 20.27 1.18
CA TYR A 198 20.80 20.27 -0.20
C TYR A 198 20.29 19.04 -0.96
N ILE A 199 20.15 19.14 -2.28
CA ILE A 199 19.85 18.00 -3.15
C ILE A 199 21.13 17.66 -3.92
N PRO A 200 21.85 16.57 -3.57
CA PRO A 200 23.08 16.21 -4.27
C PRO A 200 22.84 15.51 -5.61
N LEU A 201 21.72 14.78 -5.74
CA LEU A 201 21.48 13.90 -6.88
C LEU A 201 20.02 13.48 -7.01
N ALA A 202 19.64 13.22 -8.26
CA ALA A 202 18.40 12.55 -8.64
C ALA A 202 18.70 11.14 -9.15
N ASN A 203 17.96 10.15 -8.66
CA ASN A 203 18.09 8.76 -9.06
C ASN A 203 17.21 8.46 -10.28
N LEU A 204 17.75 7.73 -11.25
CA LEU A 204 17.04 7.25 -12.42
C LEU A 204 16.59 5.79 -12.19
N THR A 205 15.33 5.63 -11.81
CA THR A 205 14.72 4.35 -11.40
C THR A 205 13.89 3.73 -12.52
N ARG A 206 13.40 2.50 -12.32
CA ARG A 206 12.43 1.85 -13.22
C ARG A 206 11.02 2.45 -13.16
N GLU A 207 10.79 3.39 -12.26
CA GLU A 207 9.53 4.10 -12.07
C GLU A 207 9.68 5.60 -12.41
N GLY A 208 10.77 5.99 -13.09
CA GLY A 208 11.12 7.38 -13.38
C GLY A 208 12.15 7.95 -12.40
N VAL A 209 12.06 9.24 -12.09
CA VAL A 209 12.98 9.96 -11.21
C VAL A 209 12.64 9.74 -9.73
N SER A 210 13.66 9.74 -8.87
CA SER A 210 13.51 9.91 -7.42
C SER A 210 14.52 10.92 -6.91
N VAL A 211 14.12 11.80 -6.00
CA VAL A 211 14.98 12.88 -5.49
C VAL A 211 15.55 12.50 -4.13
N VAL A 212 16.87 12.67 -3.94
CA VAL A 212 17.51 12.53 -2.63
C VAL A 212 17.65 13.91 -2.00
N ILE A 213 17.07 14.09 -0.81
CA ILE A 213 17.26 15.29 0.00
C ILE A 213 18.22 14.94 1.14
N ASN A 214 19.23 15.79 1.29
CA ASN A 214 20.18 15.73 2.38
C ASN A 214 19.96 16.89 3.35
N ILE A 215 19.92 16.61 4.64
CA ILE A 215 19.75 17.61 5.69
C ILE A 215 20.76 17.35 6.79
N ARG A 216 21.45 18.40 7.20
CA ARG A 216 22.39 18.39 8.32
C ARG A 216 21.90 19.31 9.42
N ALA A 217 21.80 18.79 10.64
CA ALA A 217 21.37 19.55 11.81
C ALA A 217 22.57 20.26 12.46
N LYS A 218 22.58 21.60 12.43
CA LYS A 218 23.71 22.44 12.83
C LYS A 218 23.81 22.63 14.34
N ASP A 219 22.67 22.68 15.03
CA ASP A 219 22.64 22.91 16.48
C ASP A 219 22.96 21.65 17.29
N TRP A 220 22.89 20.48 16.67
CA TRP A 220 23.11 19.19 17.33
C TRP A 220 24.52 18.67 17.10
N LYS A 221 25.18 18.14 18.13
CA LYS A 221 26.43 17.38 17.98
C LYS A 221 26.12 15.89 18.00
N GLN A 222 26.81 15.13 17.17
CA GLN A 222 26.69 13.67 17.19
C GLN A 222 27.34 13.12 18.45
N ARG A 223 26.56 12.40 19.26
CA ARG A 223 26.99 11.89 20.57
C ARG A 223 27.45 10.44 20.53
N TRP A 224 26.82 9.64 19.68
CA TRP A 224 27.02 8.18 19.68
C TRP A 224 27.65 7.71 18.38
N SER A 225 28.52 6.70 18.49
CA SER A 225 28.86 5.89 17.32
C SER A 225 27.64 5.08 16.87
N LYS A 226 27.65 4.57 15.62
CA LYS A 226 26.51 3.78 15.12
C LYS A 226 26.37 2.45 15.87
N ALA A 227 27.51 1.84 16.23
CA ALA A 227 27.57 0.62 17.02
C ALA A 227 27.06 0.85 18.43
N GLU A 228 27.55 1.89 19.12
CA GLU A 228 27.11 2.27 20.46
C GLU A 228 25.60 2.57 20.49
N ALA A 229 25.09 3.32 19.50
CA ALA A 229 23.66 3.57 19.41
C ALA A 229 22.85 2.27 19.28
N THR A 230 23.32 1.33 18.47
CA THR A 230 22.67 0.00 18.32
C THR A 230 22.66 -0.76 19.65
N ASP A 231 23.78 -0.77 20.39
CA ASP A 231 23.90 -1.46 21.68
C ASP A 231 23.00 -0.83 22.76
N LEU A 232 22.86 0.51 22.74
CA LEU A 232 21.96 1.24 23.62
C LEU A 232 20.50 0.98 23.26
N VAL A 233 20.11 0.97 21.98
CA VAL A 233 18.74 0.59 21.56
C VAL A 233 18.38 -0.81 22.07
N ALA A 234 19.27 -1.78 21.88
CA ALA A 234 19.06 -3.15 22.38
C ALA A 234 18.92 -3.18 23.92
N SER A 235 19.70 -2.36 24.63
CA SER A 235 19.66 -2.26 26.09
C SER A 235 18.36 -1.63 26.60
N HIS A 236 17.87 -0.57 25.96
CA HIS A 236 16.58 0.04 26.27
C HIS A 236 15.43 -0.94 26.01
N LEU A 237 15.47 -1.66 24.89
CA LEU A 237 14.46 -2.66 24.56
C LEU A 237 14.37 -3.76 25.63
N ARG A 238 15.50 -4.28 26.11
CA ARG A 238 15.55 -5.27 27.21
C ARG A 238 14.92 -4.77 28.52
N ARG A 239 14.90 -3.45 28.73
CA ARG A 239 14.28 -2.80 29.90
C ARG A 239 12.82 -2.40 29.65
N GLY A 240 12.27 -2.73 28.47
CA GLY A 240 10.88 -2.39 28.12
C GLY A 240 10.70 -0.97 27.58
N GLU A 241 11.76 -0.25 27.20
CA GLU A 241 11.68 1.05 26.55
C GLU A 241 11.74 0.88 25.02
N TRP A 242 10.65 1.24 24.34
CA TRP A 242 10.43 0.97 22.91
C TRP A 242 10.63 2.19 22.01
N ALA A 243 10.73 3.40 22.56
CA ALA A 243 10.87 4.62 21.76
C ALA A 243 12.12 4.62 20.85
N PRO A 244 13.32 4.16 21.29
CA PRO A 244 14.47 4.06 20.39
C PRO A 244 14.29 3.00 19.31
N LEU A 245 13.58 1.91 19.61
CA LEU A 245 13.29 0.88 18.61
C LEU A 245 12.35 1.41 17.53
N LEU A 246 11.37 2.26 17.90
CA LEU A 246 10.45 2.87 16.95
C LEU A 246 11.20 3.63 15.84
N THR A 247 12.07 4.58 16.19
CA THR A 247 12.80 5.36 15.17
C THR A 247 13.85 4.54 14.44
N MET A 248 14.47 3.55 15.09
CA MET A 248 15.35 2.61 14.40
C MET A 248 14.60 1.81 13.33
N TRP A 249 13.38 1.34 13.64
CA TRP A 249 12.54 0.63 12.68
C TRP A 249 11.96 1.56 11.60
N LEU A 250 11.64 2.82 11.91
CA LEU A 250 11.20 3.80 10.92
C LEU A 250 12.27 4.08 9.85
N GLY A 251 13.56 4.03 10.18
CA GLY A 251 14.64 4.09 9.21
C GLY A 251 14.86 2.76 8.48
N ASP A 252 15.49 1.80 9.15
CA ASP A 252 16.00 0.54 8.56
C ASP A 252 15.07 -0.67 8.74
N GLY A 253 13.90 -0.46 9.34
CA GLY A 253 12.90 -1.52 9.52
C GLY A 253 12.24 -1.97 8.22
N GLU A 254 11.98 -3.26 8.12
CA GLU A 254 11.21 -3.83 7.02
C GLU A 254 9.71 -3.55 7.19
N ALA A 255 9.07 -3.02 6.14
CA ALA A 255 7.65 -2.70 6.08
C ALA A 255 6.93 -3.61 5.08
N LYS A 256 6.53 -4.80 5.52
CA LYS A 256 5.75 -5.75 4.72
C LYS A 256 4.25 -5.62 5.02
N ARG A 257 3.62 -4.58 4.46
CA ARG A 257 2.16 -4.32 4.61
C ARG A 257 1.30 -5.53 4.32
N SER A 258 1.62 -6.30 3.28
CA SER A 258 0.89 -7.53 2.93
C SER A 258 0.88 -8.53 4.09
N MET A 259 2.00 -8.73 4.79
CA MET A 259 2.06 -9.62 5.95
C MET A 259 1.18 -9.12 7.10
N VAL A 260 1.23 -7.81 7.39
CA VAL A 260 0.40 -7.17 8.42
C VAL A 260 -1.10 -7.35 8.12
N LEU A 261 -1.50 -7.16 6.86
CA LEU A 261 -2.88 -7.37 6.42
C LEU A 261 -3.33 -8.83 6.58
N HIS A 262 -2.43 -9.80 6.46
CA HIS A 262 -2.72 -11.22 6.67
C HIS A 262 -2.52 -11.69 8.12
N GLY A 263 -2.32 -10.76 9.07
CA GLY A 263 -2.14 -11.08 10.49
C GLY A 263 -0.78 -11.67 10.84
N MET A 264 0.20 -11.57 9.93
CA MET A 264 1.58 -11.99 10.16
C MET A 264 2.41 -10.80 10.64
N TYR A 265 2.59 -10.69 11.96
CA TYR A 265 3.28 -9.56 12.60
C TYR A 265 4.73 -9.89 12.95
N ARG A 266 5.66 -9.25 12.24
CA ARG A 266 7.10 -9.37 12.44
C ARG A 266 7.74 -7.99 12.40
N LEU A 267 8.51 -7.64 13.43
CA LEU A 267 9.38 -6.48 13.43
C LEU A 267 10.79 -6.92 13.05
N VAL A 268 11.19 -6.59 11.83
CA VAL A 268 12.51 -6.90 11.28
C VAL A 268 13.26 -5.61 11.01
N ILE A 269 14.55 -5.57 11.34
CA ILE A 269 15.43 -4.42 11.10
C ILE A 269 16.65 -4.89 10.32
N ALA A 270 16.99 -4.18 9.25
CA ALA A 270 18.26 -4.36 8.56
C ALA A 270 19.40 -3.79 9.42
N ALA A 271 20.40 -4.60 9.71
CA ALA A 271 21.54 -4.21 10.54
C ALA A 271 22.81 -4.91 10.04
N LYS A 272 23.96 -4.23 10.15
CA LYS A 272 25.26 -4.85 9.85
C LYS A 272 25.62 -5.97 10.85
N GLU A 273 25.18 -5.82 12.09
CA GLU A 273 25.44 -6.75 13.19
C GLU A 273 24.10 -7.20 13.81
N PRO A 274 23.29 -7.98 13.07
CA PRO A 274 21.91 -8.29 13.48
C PRO A 274 21.82 -9.04 14.82
N TRP A 275 22.86 -9.80 15.18
CA TRP A 275 22.95 -10.55 16.44
C TRP A 275 22.96 -9.65 17.69
N LYS A 276 23.24 -8.34 17.55
CA LYS A 276 23.15 -7.39 18.67
C LYS A 276 21.72 -7.05 19.07
N LEU A 277 20.79 -7.15 18.12
CA LEU A 277 19.37 -6.81 18.33
C LEU A 277 18.53 -8.03 18.70
N SER A 278 18.81 -9.19 18.10
CA SER A 278 18.07 -10.44 18.35
C SER A 278 18.78 -11.65 17.73
N ASN A 279 18.17 -12.84 17.86
CA ASN A 279 18.53 -13.96 16.99
C ASN A 279 18.41 -13.52 15.53
N SER A 280 19.51 -13.68 14.79
CA SER A 280 19.62 -13.29 13.40
C SER A 280 18.68 -14.13 12.53
N THR A 281 17.90 -13.48 11.66
CA THR A 281 17.07 -14.14 10.66
C THR A 281 17.82 -14.39 9.35
N SER A 282 18.83 -13.57 9.06
CA SER A 282 19.71 -13.66 7.89
C SER A 282 20.99 -12.86 8.15
N MET A 283 21.97 -12.92 7.24
CA MET A 283 23.27 -12.24 7.41
C MET A 283 23.16 -10.74 7.75
N TYR A 284 22.08 -10.06 7.34
CA TYR A 284 21.87 -8.62 7.54
C TYR A 284 20.52 -8.23 8.16
N GLU A 285 19.71 -9.18 8.65
CA GLU A 285 18.39 -8.88 9.19
C GLU A 285 18.17 -9.48 10.58
N ALA A 286 17.73 -8.64 11.51
CA ALA A 286 17.36 -9.02 12.86
C ALA A 286 15.84 -9.04 13.01
N LEU A 287 15.28 -10.17 13.44
CA LEU A 287 13.89 -10.28 13.86
C LEU A 287 13.76 -9.89 15.33
N VAL A 288 13.51 -8.60 15.57
CA VAL A 288 13.55 -7.99 16.90
C VAL A 288 12.35 -8.41 17.76
N ALA A 289 11.16 -8.54 17.17
CA ALA A 289 9.98 -8.99 17.88
C ALA A 289 8.92 -9.61 16.94
N ARG A 290 7.99 -10.37 17.52
CA ARG A 290 6.85 -11.00 16.84
C ARG A 290 5.55 -10.67 17.55
N GLY A 291 4.44 -10.81 16.82
CA GLY A 291 3.11 -10.71 17.37
C GLY A 291 2.57 -9.28 17.40
N ARG A 292 1.25 -9.18 17.59
CA ARG A 292 0.51 -7.91 17.61
C ARG A 292 1.01 -6.99 18.74
N GLU A 293 1.32 -7.56 19.89
CA GLU A 293 1.79 -6.85 21.08
C GLU A 293 3.04 -6.01 20.82
N ALA A 294 3.94 -6.45 19.95
CA ALA A 294 5.13 -5.68 19.60
C ALA A 294 4.78 -4.37 18.88
N PHE A 295 3.79 -4.41 17.98
CA PHE A 295 3.29 -3.21 17.30
C PHE A 295 2.47 -2.31 18.23
N VAL A 296 1.76 -2.90 19.20
CA VAL A 296 1.07 -2.13 20.26
C VAL A 296 2.09 -1.33 21.08
N LYS A 297 3.18 -1.98 21.54
CA LYS A 297 4.24 -1.31 22.29
C LYS A 297 4.97 -0.22 21.49
N LEU A 298 5.17 -0.42 20.19
CA LEU A 298 5.66 0.63 19.29
C LEU A 298 4.70 1.82 19.19
N ARG A 299 3.39 1.56 19.14
CA ARG A 299 2.38 2.61 19.05
C ARG A 299 2.29 3.40 20.35
N GLU A 300 2.29 2.72 21.49
CA GLU A 300 2.24 3.32 22.83
C GLU A 300 3.49 4.15 23.14
N SER A 301 4.67 3.77 22.63
CA SER A 301 5.91 4.53 22.84
C SER A 301 6.00 5.81 22.01
N ALA A 302 5.17 5.98 20.98
CA ALA A 302 5.27 7.10 20.05
C ALA A 302 4.83 8.44 20.67
N GLY A 303 3.76 8.47 21.47
CA GLY A 303 3.19 9.72 22.01
C GLY A 303 2.95 10.77 20.91
N ALA A 304 3.31 12.04 21.17
CA ALA A 304 3.21 13.15 20.21
C ALA A 304 3.98 12.90 18.89
N TYR A 305 5.00 12.05 18.91
CA TYR A 305 5.70 11.65 17.69
C TYR A 305 4.80 10.81 16.77
N GLY A 306 3.91 9.98 17.33
CA GLY A 306 2.92 9.22 16.58
C GLY A 306 1.90 10.12 15.87
N GLU A 307 1.48 11.20 16.52
CA GLU A 307 0.60 12.22 15.93
C GLU A 307 1.27 12.91 14.73
N LEU A 308 2.56 13.25 14.87
CA LEU A 308 3.35 13.78 13.76
C LEU A 308 3.41 12.77 12.59
N LEU A 309 3.69 11.50 12.87
CA LEU A 309 3.77 10.46 11.83
C LEU A 309 2.42 10.22 11.13
N ASP A 310 1.31 10.37 11.86
CA ASP A 310 -0.04 10.32 11.30
C ASP A 310 -0.29 11.47 10.31
N LEU A 311 0.04 12.70 10.69
CA LEU A 311 -0.09 13.86 9.80
C LEU A 311 0.76 13.73 8.54
N LEU A 312 1.98 13.21 8.70
CA LEU A 312 2.93 12.96 7.63
C LEU A 312 2.57 11.76 6.73
N ARG A 313 1.46 11.05 7.00
CA ARG A 313 1.05 9.89 6.19
C ARG A 313 2.17 8.85 6.03
N ALA A 314 3.00 8.68 7.05
CA ALA A 314 4.18 7.83 6.97
C ALA A 314 3.77 6.36 6.75
N HIS A 315 4.16 5.77 5.61
CA HIS A 315 3.73 4.41 5.24
C HIS A 315 4.03 3.35 6.31
N LYS A 316 5.17 3.47 6.99
CA LYS A 316 5.56 2.58 8.10
C LYS A 316 4.67 2.75 9.33
N TRP A 317 4.27 3.98 9.64
CA TRP A 317 3.33 4.25 10.73
C TRP A 317 1.93 3.72 10.42
N ILE A 318 1.49 3.84 9.15
CA ILE A 318 0.26 3.20 8.68
C ILE A 318 0.31 1.68 8.93
N ASP A 319 1.44 1.02 8.66
CA ASP A 319 1.59 -0.41 8.95
C ASP A 319 1.47 -0.73 10.45
N VAL A 320 1.99 0.14 11.33
CA VAL A 320 1.78 0.03 12.79
C VAL A 320 0.30 0.16 13.15
N LYS A 321 -0.42 1.09 12.54
CA LYS A 321 -1.87 1.25 12.74
C LYS A 321 -2.65 0.05 12.23
N LEU A 322 -2.33 -0.46 11.03
CA LEU A 322 -2.93 -1.68 10.47
C LEU A 322 -2.69 -2.90 11.37
N ALA A 323 -1.53 -2.98 12.04
CA ALA A 323 -1.24 -4.07 12.96
C ALA A 323 -2.02 -3.98 14.28
N THR A 324 -2.36 -2.76 14.72
CA THR A 324 -2.90 -2.50 16.07
C THR A 324 -4.39 -2.23 16.12
N ASP A 325 -4.98 -1.72 15.04
CA ASP A 325 -6.40 -1.33 14.95
C ASP A 325 -7.15 -2.20 13.92
N ASP A 326 -8.01 -3.07 14.44
CA ASP A 326 -8.78 -4.02 13.62
C ASP A 326 -9.82 -3.31 12.74
N GLY A 327 -10.41 -2.22 13.23
CA GLY A 327 -11.39 -1.42 12.47
C GLY A 327 -10.72 -0.67 11.34
N PHE A 328 -9.60 0.00 11.62
CA PHE A 328 -8.78 0.65 10.61
C PHE A 328 -8.28 -0.34 9.56
N ARG A 329 -7.80 -1.52 9.99
CA ARG A 329 -7.37 -2.57 9.06
C ARG A 329 -8.52 -3.08 8.20
N ALA A 330 -9.71 -3.30 8.76
CA ALA A 330 -10.87 -3.75 8.00
C ALA A 330 -11.30 -2.71 6.96
N ALA A 331 -11.38 -1.43 7.34
CA ALA A 331 -11.67 -0.32 6.44
C ALA A 331 -10.61 -0.17 5.34
N PHE A 332 -9.33 -0.26 5.71
CA PHE A 332 -8.23 -0.19 4.76
C PHE A 332 -8.31 -1.31 3.72
N LYS A 333 -8.58 -2.56 4.13
CA LYS A 333 -8.79 -3.68 3.19
C LYS A 333 -9.96 -3.43 2.25
N LEU A 334 -11.08 -2.95 2.76
CA LEU A 334 -12.25 -2.61 1.94
C LEU A 334 -11.92 -1.56 0.87
N ASN A 335 -11.02 -0.62 1.19
CA ASN A 335 -10.63 0.47 0.28
C ASN A 335 -9.47 0.11 -0.68
N THR A 336 -8.65 -0.91 -0.37
CA THR A 336 -7.41 -1.22 -1.12
C THR A 336 -7.38 -2.58 -1.79
N GLU A 337 -8.13 -3.58 -1.28
CA GLU A 337 -8.35 -4.82 -2.02
C GLU A 337 -9.36 -4.54 -3.12
N LYS A 338 -8.88 -4.07 -4.28
CA LYS A 338 -9.67 -4.08 -5.51
C LYS A 338 -10.25 -5.48 -5.64
N ARG A 339 -11.58 -5.59 -5.85
CA ARG A 339 -12.19 -6.91 -6.01
C ARG A 339 -11.53 -7.57 -7.23
N SER A 340 -11.43 -8.89 -7.24
CA SER A 340 -10.86 -9.61 -8.39
C SER A 340 -11.53 -9.21 -9.71
N ILE A 341 -12.83 -8.92 -9.65
CA ILE A 341 -13.61 -8.38 -10.78
C ILE A 341 -13.11 -7.01 -11.25
N ASP A 342 -12.73 -6.10 -10.34
CA ASP A 342 -12.25 -4.76 -10.71
C ASP A 342 -10.88 -4.83 -11.40
N VAL A 343 -10.00 -5.74 -10.93
CA VAL A 343 -8.73 -6.04 -11.58
C VAL A 343 -8.96 -6.61 -12.98
N LEU A 344 -9.92 -7.52 -13.14
CA LEU A 344 -10.29 -8.10 -14.43
C LEU A 344 -10.90 -7.06 -15.38
N ARG A 345 -11.72 -6.14 -14.87
CA ARG A 345 -12.28 -5.00 -15.65
C ARG A 345 -11.19 -4.10 -16.19
N GLU A 346 -10.23 -3.73 -15.34
CA GLU A 346 -9.10 -2.91 -15.75
C GLU A 346 -8.24 -3.60 -16.80
N ALA A 347 -7.97 -4.90 -16.63
CA ALA A 347 -7.24 -5.69 -17.62
C ALA A 347 -8.00 -5.81 -18.95
N TYR A 348 -9.32 -6.03 -18.90
CA TYR A 348 -10.16 -6.12 -20.09
C TYR A 348 -10.21 -4.78 -20.85
N ARG A 349 -10.44 -3.66 -20.14
CA ARG A 349 -10.48 -2.31 -20.75
C ARG A 349 -9.19 -1.95 -21.48
N ARG A 350 -8.04 -2.33 -20.93
CA ARG A 350 -6.73 -2.09 -21.56
C ARG A 350 -6.53 -2.88 -22.86
N ASN A 351 -7.15 -4.06 -22.97
CA ASN A 351 -6.90 -4.98 -24.08
C ASN A 351 -8.00 -4.98 -25.15
N TYR A 352 -9.25 -4.70 -24.77
CA TYR A 352 -10.43 -4.92 -25.61
C TYR A 352 -11.47 -3.78 -25.61
N GLY A 353 -11.24 -2.69 -24.85
CA GLY A 353 -12.17 -1.56 -24.79
C GLY A 353 -13.34 -1.75 -23.80
N GLU A 354 -14.53 -1.25 -24.14
CA GLU A 354 -15.68 -1.28 -23.24
C GLU A 354 -16.29 -2.68 -23.10
N VAL A 355 -16.91 -2.94 -21.94
CA VAL A 355 -17.59 -4.23 -21.69
C VAL A 355 -18.88 -4.28 -22.52
N PRO A 356 -19.12 -5.32 -23.33
CA PRO A 356 -20.33 -5.43 -24.12
C PRO A 356 -21.62 -5.41 -23.27
N THR A 357 -22.65 -4.72 -23.76
CA THR A 357 -24.00 -4.76 -23.19
C THR A 357 -24.82 -5.80 -23.96
N GLU A 358 -24.72 -7.08 -23.61
CA GLU A 358 -25.46 -8.13 -24.31
C GLU A 358 -26.85 -8.39 -23.71
N GLN A 359 -27.82 -8.65 -24.61
CA GLN A 359 -29.11 -9.25 -24.28
C GLN A 359 -28.93 -10.77 -24.18
N PHE A 360 -29.15 -11.31 -22.99
CA PHE A 360 -28.98 -12.74 -22.73
C PHE A 360 -30.11 -13.53 -23.40
N SER A 361 -29.81 -14.22 -24.51
CA SER A 361 -30.72 -15.22 -25.08
C SER A 361 -30.60 -16.53 -24.32
N HIS A 362 -31.75 -17.17 -24.06
CA HIS A 362 -31.83 -18.46 -23.38
C HIS A 362 -31.42 -19.59 -24.33
N THR A 363 -30.14 -19.99 -24.27
CA THR A 363 -29.58 -21.27 -24.75
C THR A 363 -28.11 -21.26 -24.31
N GLU A 364 -27.51 -22.25 -23.66
CA GLU A 364 -27.60 -23.69 -23.79
C GLU A 364 -27.74 -24.35 -22.40
N ALA A 365 -28.81 -25.12 -22.24
CA ALA A 365 -29.02 -25.98 -21.09
C ALA A 365 -28.51 -27.38 -21.43
N GLU A 366 -27.26 -27.70 -21.04
CA GLU A 366 -26.81 -29.08 -21.01
C GLU A 366 -26.25 -29.47 -19.63
N ARG A 367 -27.11 -30.25 -18.94
CA ARG A 367 -26.89 -31.10 -17.77
C ARG A 367 -26.80 -30.41 -16.39
N TRP A 368 -27.33 -31.15 -15.39
CA TRP A 368 -27.38 -30.90 -13.94
C TRP A 368 -28.63 -30.14 -13.42
N ARG A 369 -29.78 -30.83 -13.40
CA ARG A 369 -31.11 -30.33 -12.98
C ARG A 369 -31.37 -30.20 -11.47
N ASN A 370 -30.37 -30.11 -10.59
CA ASN A 370 -30.61 -29.89 -9.14
C ASN A 370 -29.82 -28.68 -8.63
N GLY A 371 -30.53 -27.62 -8.19
CA GLY A 371 -29.94 -26.43 -7.56
C GLY A 371 -29.83 -25.18 -8.43
N ALA A 372 -30.58 -25.09 -9.52
CA ALA A 372 -30.65 -23.87 -10.33
C ALA A 372 -31.48 -22.77 -9.63
N VAL A 373 -31.01 -21.53 -9.71
CA VAL A 373 -31.69 -20.32 -9.24
C VAL A 373 -31.55 -19.23 -10.29
N VAL A 374 -32.61 -18.47 -10.54
CA VAL A 374 -32.55 -17.31 -11.43
C VAL A 374 -32.37 -16.06 -10.59
N VAL A 375 -31.28 -15.32 -10.82
CA VAL A 375 -30.95 -14.10 -10.09
C VAL A 375 -30.85 -12.94 -11.07
N ALA A 376 -31.75 -11.97 -10.96
CA ALA A 376 -31.84 -10.83 -11.89
C ALA A 376 -31.94 -11.25 -13.38
N GLY A 377 -32.54 -12.41 -13.67
CA GLY A 377 -32.63 -12.98 -15.03
C GLY A 377 -31.37 -13.72 -15.49
N VAL A 378 -30.41 -13.98 -14.61
CA VAL A 378 -29.24 -14.83 -14.85
C VAL A 378 -29.47 -16.18 -14.16
N GLU A 379 -29.46 -17.27 -14.92
CA GLU A 379 -29.51 -18.63 -14.35
C GLU A 379 -28.15 -18.99 -13.73
N MET A 380 -28.16 -19.27 -12.42
CA MET A 380 -26.99 -19.62 -11.61
C MET A 380 -27.24 -20.94 -10.86
N PHE A 381 -26.18 -21.59 -10.40
CA PHE A 381 -26.26 -22.88 -9.70
C PHE A 381 -25.75 -22.77 -8.27
N LEU A 382 -26.50 -23.35 -7.33
CA LEU A 382 -26.15 -23.38 -5.91
C LEU A 382 -25.01 -24.35 -5.63
N TYR A 383 -24.01 -23.88 -4.88
CA TYR A 383 -22.82 -24.64 -4.53
C TYR A 383 -22.35 -24.35 -3.09
N PHE A 384 -21.81 -25.35 -2.40
CA PHE A 384 -21.26 -25.19 -1.06
C PHE A 384 -19.78 -24.78 -1.08
N PHE A 385 -19.39 -23.79 -0.27
CA PHE A 385 -18.02 -23.29 -0.17
C PHE A 385 -17.53 -23.23 1.29
N GLY A 386 -16.20 -23.25 1.50
CA GLY A 386 -15.60 -22.78 2.76
C GLY A 386 -15.50 -23.79 3.92
N ALA A 387 -15.39 -25.09 3.64
CA ALA A 387 -15.38 -26.12 4.68
C ALA A 387 -13.98 -26.53 5.21
N LYS A 388 -12.98 -25.62 5.22
CA LYS A 388 -11.63 -25.90 5.79
C LYS A 388 -11.40 -25.29 7.18
N SER A 389 -12.31 -24.47 7.71
CA SER A 389 -12.02 -23.65 8.90
C SER A 389 -13.16 -23.58 9.91
N GLY A 390 -13.76 -24.70 10.35
CA GLY A 390 -14.66 -24.76 11.51
C GLY A 390 -15.95 -23.91 11.50
N ARG A 391 -16.13 -22.98 10.54
CA ARG A 391 -17.18 -21.94 10.46
C ARG A 391 -18.46 -22.42 9.75
N GLY A 392 -18.76 -23.72 9.79
CA GLY A 392 -20.07 -24.25 9.40
C GLY A 392 -20.50 -24.16 7.93
N GLY A 393 -19.59 -23.87 7.00
CA GLY A 393 -19.85 -23.86 5.55
C GLY A 393 -20.73 -22.69 5.06
N SER A 394 -20.70 -22.43 3.76
CA SER A 394 -21.42 -21.33 3.11
C SER A 394 -22.05 -21.77 1.78
N LEU A 395 -23.10 -21.06 1.34
CA LEU A 395 -23.80 -21.30 0.07
C LEU A 395 -23.52 -20.14 -0.91
N LYS A 396 -23.14 -20.45 -2.14
CA LYS A 396 -22.98 -19.47 -3.23
C LYS A 396 -23.81 -19.89 -4.43
N ALA A 397 -24.19 -18.92 -5.26
CA ALA A 397 -24.74 -19.19 -6.59
C ALA A 397 -23.69 -18.84 -7.63
N GLU A 398 -23.41 -19.76 -8.55
CA GLU A 398 -22.33 -19.65 -9.54
C GLU A 398 -22.85 -19.75 -10.97
N ARG A 399 -22.25 -18.99 -11.87
CA ARG A 399 -22.43 -19.10 -13.32
C ARG A 399 -21.06 -19.23 -13.98
N TYR A 400 -20.91 -20.28 -14.77
CA TYR A 400 -19.69 -20.56 -15.53
C TYR A 400 -19.85 -20.00 -16.94
N VAL A 401 -18.84 -19.28 -17.41
CA VAL A 401 -18.75 -18.79 -18.79
C VAL A 401 -17.31 -18.93 -19.28
N ARG A 402 -17.11 -19.14 -20.57
CA ARG A 402 -15.76 -19.29 -21.15
C ARG A 402 -15.11 -17.95 -21.49
N ASP A 403 -15.94 -16.94 -21.78
CA ASP A 403 -15.50 -15.62 -22.19
C ASP A 403 -15.49 -14.62 -21.01
N LEU A 404 -14.43 -13.80 -20.96
CA LEU A 404 -14.27 -12.78 -19.91
C LEU A 404 -15.23 -11.61 -20.09
N GLY A 405 -15.50 -11.19 -21.33
CA GLY A 405 -16.46 -10.13 -21.63
C GLY A 405 -17.86 -10.51 -21.16
N MET A 406 -18.29 -11.73 -21.44
CA MET A 406 -19.55 -12.30 -20.96
C MET A 406 -19.61 -12.37 -19.42
N ALA A 407 -18.50 -12.77 -18.78
CA ALA A 407 -18.42 -12.80 -17.31
C ALA A 407 -18.61 -11.41 -16.70
N LEU A 408 -18.00 -10.39 -17.31
CA LEU A 408 -18.10 -9.00 -16.90
C LEU A 408 -19.50 -8.42 -17.14
N ALA A 409 -20.16 -8.78 -18.24
CA ALA A 409 -21.53 -8.38 -18.55
C ALA A 409 -22.53 -8.97 -17.54
N ILE A 410 -22.42 -10.26 -17.23
CA ILE A 410 -23.24 -10.93 -16.18
C ILE A 410 -23.05 -10.22 -14.85
N ALA A 411 -21.80 -9.94 -14.48
CA ALA A 411 -21.53 -9.26 -13.23
C ALA A 411 -22.07 -7.82 -13.22
N GLY A 412 -22.00 -7.08 -14.33
CA GLY A 412 -22.62 -5.76 -14.46
C GLY A 412 -24.14 -5.82 -14.22
N ARG A 413 -24.82 -6.80 -14.81
CA ARG A 413 -26.27 -7.01 -14.61
C ARG A 413 -26.61 -7.31 -13.14
N LEU A 414 -25.84 -8.17 -12.49
CA LEU A 414 -26.01 -8.48 -11.06
C LEU A 414 -25.77 -7.23 -10.18
N GLU A 415 -24.80 -6.40 -10.51
CA GLU A 415 -24.56 -5.13 -9.81
C GLU A 415 -25.69 -4.12 -10.00
N SER A 416 -26.25 -3.98 -11.21
CA SER A 416 -27.42 -3.14 -11.48
C SER A 416 -28.66 -3.59 -10.68
N ALA A 417 -28.75 -4.88 -10.34
CA ALA A 417 -29.80 -5.41 -9.48
C ALA A 417 -29.48 -5.31 -7.97
N GLY A 418 -28.37 -4.65 -7.60
CA GLY A 418 -27.99 -4.39 -6.21
C GLY A 418 -27.21 -5.52 -5.53
N PHE A 419 -26.72 -6.51 -6.28
CA PHE A 419 -25.90 -7.60 -5.75
C PHE A 419 -24.40 -7.28 -5.83
N ARG A 420 -23.57 -8.06 -5.11
CA ARG A 420 -22.11 -7.88 -5.09
C ARG A 420 -21.37 -9.11 -5.67
N PRO A 421 -21.38 -9.32 -7.00
CA PRO A 421 -20.81 -10.50 -7.66
C PRO A 421 -19.28 -10.52 -7.65
N ASN A 422 -18.66 -11.70 -7.71
CA ASN A 422 -17.21 -11.82 -7.90
C ASN A 422 -16.91 -12.75 -9.07
N ILE A 423 -15.72 -12.60 -9.66
CA ILE A 423 -15.26 -13.43 -10.78
C ILE A 423 -13.94 -14.10 -10.40
N VAL A 424 -13.89 -15.41 -10.58
CA VAL A 424 -12.67 -16.22 -10.40
C VAL A 424 -12.42 -17.07 -11.64
N ARG A 425 -11.15 -17.29 -11.98
CA ARG A 425 -10.75 -18.17 -13.08
C ARG A 425 -10.65 -19.62 -12.58
N SER A 426 -11.31 -20.56 -13.24
CA SER A 426 -11.29 -21.99 -12.91
C SER A 426 -11.30 -22.85 -14.17
N HIS A 427 -10.25 -23.66 -14.38
CA HIS A 427 -10.19 -24.71 -15.41
C HIS A 427 -10.74 -24.32 -16.80
N GLY A 428 -10.31 -23.17 -17.34
CA GLY A 428 -10.75 -22.69 -18.66
C GLY A 428 -12.07 -21.91 -18.68
N TYR A 429 -12.69 -21.69 -17.52
CA TYR A 429 -13.89 -20.87 -17.33
C TYR A 429 -13.64 -19.69 -16.40
N TYR A 430 -14.46 -18.66 -16.55
CA TYR A 430 -14.71 -17.61 -15.56
C TYR A 430 -15.98 -17.97 -14.79
N VAL A 431 -15.86 -18.01 -13.47
CA VAL A 431 -16.97 -18.31 -12.57
C VAL A 431 -17.42 -17.01 -11.93
N VAL A 432 -18.61 -16.55 -12.33
CA VAL A 432 -19.28 -15.41 -11.72
C VAL A 432 -20.12 -15.93 -10.56
N TYR A 433 -19.95 -15.40 -9.36
CA TYR A 433 -20.70 -15.86 -8.19
C TYR A 433 -21.19 -14.74 -7.28
N ILE A 434 -22.32 -14.98 -6.61
CA ILE A 434 -22.79 -14.16 -5.49
C ILE A 434 -22.73 -14.97 -4.19
N ALA A 435 -22.46 -14.28 -3.08
CA ALA A 435 -22.23 -14.90 -1.78
C ALA A 435 -23.54 -15.18 -1.03
N THR A 436 -23.45 -15.95 0.06
CA THR A 436 -24.60 -16.32 0.91
C THR A 436 -25.40 -15.11 1.36
N THR A 437 -24.76 -14.00 1.71
CA THR A 437 -25.44 -12.78 2.18
C THR A 437 -26.39 -12.21 1.13
N ASP A 438 -25.99 -12.20 -0.14
CA ASP A 438 -26.82 -11.72 -1.24
C ASP A 438 -27.97 -12.69 -1.52
N LEU A 439 -27.71 -14.00 -1.44
CA LEU A 439 -28.74 -15.03 -1.57
C LEU A 439 -29.79 -14.96 -0.46
N LEU A 440 -29.38 -14.69 0.78
CA LEU A 440 -30.31 -14.52 1.91
C LEU A 440 -31.22 -13.31 1.70
N ARG A 441 -30.65 -12.16 1.36
CA ARG A 441 -31.40 -10.94 1.05
C ARG A 441 -32.38 -11.14 -0.11
N LEU A 442 -31.99 -11.92 -1.11
CA LEU A 442 -32.86 -12.27 -2.22
C LEU A 442 -33.98 -13.19 -1.77
N ALA A 443 -33.67 -14.26 -1.02
CA ALA A 443 -34.66 -15.18 -0.50
C ALA A 443 -35.69 -14.51 0.42
N GLU A 444 -35.32 -13.45 1.15
CA GLU A 444 -36.27 -12.66 1.95
C GLU A 444 -37.36 -11.97 1.10
N LYS A 445 -37.05 -11.64 -0.16
CA LYS A 445 -37.95 -10.88 -1.06
C LYS A 445 -38.57 -11.72 -2.17
N ASP A 446 -37.93 -12.80 -2.57
CA ASP A 446 -38.32 -13.66 -3.68
C ASP A 446 -38.65 -15.08 -3.17
N GLU A 447 -39.93 -15.43 -3.21
CA GLU A 447 -40.43 -16.73 -2.75
C GLU A 447 -39.92 -17.89 -3.61
N ALA A 448 -39.75 -17.68 -4.93
CA ALA A 448 -39.27 -18.72 -5.83
C ALA A 448 -37.80 -19.06 -5.53
N VAL A 449 -36.96 -18.04 -5.30
CA VAL A 449 -35.57 -18.23 -4.89
C VAL A 449 -35.49 -18.88 -3.51
N ARG A 450 -36.31 -18.44 -2.55
CA ARG A 450 -36.38 -19.05 -1.20
C ARG A 450 -36.71 -20.53 -1.28
N ARG A 451 -37.73 -20.88 -2.07
CA ARG A 451 -38.17 -22.27 -2.26
C ARG A 451 -37.09 -23.11 -2.95
N ALA A 452 -36.42 -22.57 -3.97
CA ALA A 452 -35.33 -23.27 -4.66
C ALA A 452 -34.15 -23.57 -3.72
N ILE A 453 -33.76 -22.62 -2.88
CA ILE A 453 -32.70 -22.81 -1.87
C ILE A 453 -33.14 -23.84 -0.82
N ALA A 454 -34.37 -23.74 -0.30
CA ALA A 454 -34.88 -24.67 0.70
C ALA A 454 -34.91 -26.12 0.17
N LEU A 455 -35.40 -26.32 -1.06
CA LEU A 455 -35.41 -27.63 -1.72
C LEU A 455 -34.00 -28.19 -1.94
N TYR A 456 -33.06 -27.34 -2.38
CA TYR A 456 -31.66 -27.74 -2.54
C TYR A 456 -31.02 -28.16 -1.22
N LEU A 457 -31.22 -27.39 -0.15
CA LEU A 457 -30.69 -27.71 1.18
C LEU A 457 -31.30 -29.00 1.72
N ALA A 458 -32.61 -29.20 1.56
CA ALA A 458 -33.30 -30.42 2.00
C ALA A 458 -32.82 -31.66 1.24
N GLU A 459 -32.64 -31.56 -0.09
CA GLU A 459 -32.07 -32.64 -0.90
C GLU A 459 -30.63 -32.97 -0.46
N LYS A 460 -29.79 -31.95 -0.22
CA LYS A 460 -28.40 -32.16 0.19
C LYS A 460 -28.27 -32.68 1.61
N ALA A 461 -29.18 -32.33 2.51
CA ALA A 461 -29.26 -32.90 3.86
C ALA A 461 -29.66 -34.38 3.83
N LYS A 462 -30.57 -34.77 2.93
CA LYS A 462 -31.05 -36.17 2.82
C LYS A 462 -30.09 -37.07 2.04
N ASN A 463 -29.65 -36.62 0.87
CA ASN A 463 -28.99 -37.44 -0.15
C ASN A 463 -27.55 -37.00 -0.47
N GLY A 464 -27.06 -35.88 0.10
CA GLY A 464 -25.72 -35.38 -0.17
C GLY A 464 -24.61 -36.27 0.42
N THR A 465 -23.35 -35.95 0.06
CA THR A 465 -22.18 -36.56 0.72
C THR A 465 -22.14 -36.19 2.22
N PRO A 466 -21.42 -36.92 3.08
CA PRO A 466 -21.37 -36.61 4.52
C PRO A 466 -21.07 -35.13 4.81
N ARG A 467 -20.18 -34.54 4.03
CA ARG A 467 -19.82 -33.12 4.11
C ARG A 467 -20.92 -32.17 3.65
N GLN A 468 -21.64 -32.51 2.58
CA GLN A 468 -22.77 -31.71 2.10
C GLN A 468 -23.93 -31.74 3.10
N ARG A 469 -24.19 -32.89 3.74
CA ARG A 469 -25.20 -33.02 4.80
C ARG A 469 -24.88 -32.11 5.98
N GLU A 470 -23.64 -32.17 6.47
CA GLU A 470 -23.19 -31.32 7.59
C GLU A 470 -23.38 -29.83 7.29
N ILE A 471 -22.97 -29.38 6.09
CA ILE A 471 -23.10 -27.97 5.69
C ILE A 471 -24.58 -27.57 5.54
N ALA A 472 -25.39 -28.41 4.90
CA ALA A 472 -26.81 -28.15 4.69
C ALA A 472 -27.56 -28.03 6.02
N GLU A 473 -27.35 -28.96 6.95
CA GLU A 473 -27.95 -28.92 8.30
C GLU A 473 -27.52 -27.68 9.09
N LYS A 474 -26.25 -27.31 9.03
CA LYS A 474 -25.74 -26.10 9.69
C LYS A 474 -26.33 -24.82 9.08
N ILE A 475 -26.63 -24.79 7.79
CA ILE A 475 -27.29 -23.65 7.15
C ILE A 475 -28.77 -23.60 7.55
N LEU A 476 -29.47 -24.74 7.51
CA LEU A 476 -30.88 -24.83 7.92
C LEU A 476 -31.10 -24.41 9.38
N ARG A 477 -30.20 -24.83 10.30
CA ARG A 477 -30.23 -24.41 11.72
C ARG A 477 -30.01 -22.90 11.90
N ARG A 478 -29.13 -22.30 11.10
CA ARG A 478 -28.81 -20.86 11.18
C ARG A 478 -29.89 -19.98 10.56
N HIS A 479 -30.63 -20.51 9.58
CA HIS A 479 -31.59 -19.74 8.80
C HIS A 479 -32.94 -20.47 8.74
N PRO A 480 -33.80 -20.32 9.78
CA PRO A 480 -35.11 -20.97 9.87
C PRO A 480 -36.06 -20.67 8.70
N LEU A 481 -35.83 -19.58 7.96
CA LEU A 481 -36.60 -19.21 6.76
C LEU A 481 -36.57 -20.26 5.62
N PHE A 482 -35.65 -21.23 5.69
CA PHE A 482 -35.56 -22.36 4.78
C PHE A 482 -36.10 -23.67 5.36
N SER A 483 -36.58 -23.66 6.61
CA SER A 483 -37.05 -24.84 7.34
C SER A 483 -38.57 -25.00 7.33
N SER A 484 -39.33 -24.06 6.77
CA SER A 484 -40.78 -24.15 6.65
C SER A 484 -41.20 -25.17 5.58
N GLN A 485 -41.91 -26.22 6.00
CA GLN A 485 -42.58 -27.15 5.09
C GLN A 485 -43.60 -26.40 4.21
N PRO A 486 -43.86 -26.84 2.96
CA PRO A 486 -45.01 -26.35 2.22
C PRO A 486 -46.28 -26.72 2.98
N SER A 487 -47.10 -25.71 3.27
CA SER A 487 -48.44 -25.86 3.85
C SER A 487 -49.22 -26.93 3.09
N ARG A 488 -49.59 -28.00 3.79
CA ARG A 488 -50.46 -29.12 3.34
C ARG A 488 -51.87 -28.70 2.87
N ARG A 489 -52.14 -27.44 2.55
CA ARG A 489 -53.49 -26.91 2.26
C ARG A 489 -53.85 -26.72 0.78
N LEU A 490 -53.04 -27.22 -0.17
CA LEU A 490 -53.38 -27.15 -1.61
C LEU A 490 -53.33 -28.50 -2.34
N LEU A 491 -53.13 -29.62 -1.64
CA LEU A 491 -53.21 -30.97 -2.22
C LEU A 491 -54.57 -31.65 -2.02
N GLU A 492 -55.54 -30.99 -1.39
CA GLU A 492 -56.93 -31.49 -1.24
C GLU A 492 -57.92 -30.82 -2.21
N ALA A 493 -57.50 -29.82 -2.99
CA ALA A 493 -58.38 -29.16 -3.96
C ALA A 493 -58.44 -29.85 -5.34
N ASP A 494 -57.48 -30.71 -5.69
CA ASP A 494 -57.45 -31.41 -6.99
C ASP A 494 -58.01 -32.85 -6.96
N ILE A 495 -58.45 -33.33 -5.79
CA ILE A 495 -59.09 -34.65 -5.66
C ILE A 495 -60.63 -34.56 -5.71
N ALA A 496 -61.21 -33.35 -5.67
CA ALA A 496 -62.66 -33.13 -5.70
C ALA A 496 -63.25 -32.80 -7.10
N VAL A 497 -62.48 -32.93 -8.19
CA VAL A 497 -62.96 -32.73 -9.58
C VAL A 497 -62.86 -34.01 -10.43
N ARG A 498 -62.65 -35.17 -9.80
CA ARG A 498 -62.75 -36.48 -10.49
C ARG A 498 -63.48 -37.51 -9.63
N SER A 499 -64.77 -37.26 -9.39
CA SER A 499 -65.78 -38.26 -9.07
C SER A 499 -67.12 -37.82 -9.59
#